data_AF-A3X215-F1
#
_entry.id   AF-A3X215-F1
#
_cell.length_a   1.000
_cell.length_b   1.000
_cell.length_c   1.000
_cell.angle_alpha   90.00
_cell.angle_beta   90.00
_cell.angle_gamma   90.00
#
_symmetry.space_group_name_H-M   'P 1'
#
loop_
_entity.id
_entity.type
_entity.pdbx_description
1 polymer ?
#
loop_
_entity_poly.entity_id
_entity_poly.type
_entity_poly.pdbx_seq_one_letter_code
_entity_poly.pdbx_strand_id
1 'polypeptide(L)'
;MGDLRGEKKEPRLVVLGLNPGVAHHELQGPEGEWTRVIRRLSYSRSLQERTPFQNPAWRKYHGKDSRYWVNLVRFAKRWLGDQAGLTDVLNFEMFPFHSKNLKHAITPPSDIIEAFVWSPLKEMETDTIFAFGRDWVSVCDKLLGQPLACFGRNALFLGDETNGNWQVRIYPLEHKRVVVSWQNGYAGPPSRNVEELRRVLHETA
;
A
#
# COMPACT_ATOMS: atom_id res chain seq x y z
N MET A 1 6.59 -3.49 -2.93
CA MET A 1 7.83 -4.01 -3.49
C MET A 1 7.76 -3.99 -5.02
N GLY A 2 8.50 -3.09 -5.66
CA GLY A 2 8.73 -3.12 -7.11
C GLY A 2 9.83 -4.12 -7.50
N ASP A 3 10.20 -4.16 -8.78
CA ASP A 3 11.25 -5.05 -9.27
C ASP A 3 12.66 -4.55 -8.94
N LEU A 4 13.25 -5.07 -7.87
CA LEU A 4 14.61 -4.70 -7.44
C LEU A 4 15.72 -5.34 -8.29
N ARG A 5 15.37 -6.11 -9.32
CA ARG A 5 16.34 -6.69 -10.27
C ARG A 5 16.66 -5.72 -11.40
N GLY A 6 15.87 -4.66 -11.58
CA GLY A 6 16.00 -3.71 -12.68
C GLY A 6 15.51 -4.26 -14.03
N GLU A 7 14.78 -5.39 -14.04
CA GLU A 7 14.14 -5.90 -15.27
C GLU A 7 12.96 -5.02 -15.66
N LYS A 8 12.28 -4.43 -14.66
CA LYS A 8 11.34 -3.32 -14.82
C LYS A 8 11.96 -2.07 -14.22
N LYS A 9 12.07 -1.01 -15.03
CA LYS A 9 12.60 0.29 -14.60
C LYS A 9 11.64 1.03 -13.68
N GLU A 10 10.33 0.92 -13.93
CA GLU A 10 9.29 1.64 -13.20
C GLU A 10 8.22 0.68 -12.66
N PRO A 11 7.68 0.94 -11.45
CA PRO A 11 6.50 0.23 -10.97
C PRO A 11 5.26 0.65 -11.76
N ARG A 12 4.35 -0.29 -11.99
CA ARG A 12 3.07 0.00 -12.67
C ARG A 12 2.01 0.51 -11.71
N LEU A 13 2.18 0.22 -10.42
CA LEU A 13 1.31 0.66 -9.35
C LEU A 13 2.14 0.97 -8.11
N VAL A 14 1.91 2.14 -7.52
CA VAL A 14 2.50 2.52 -6.25
C VAL A 14 1.43 2.54 -5.17
N VAL A 15 1.71 1.86 -4.06
CA VAL A 15 0.80 1.74 -2.92
C VAL A 15 1.52 2.09 -1.64
N LEU A 16 0.88 2.87 -0.79
CA LEU A 16 1.31 3.16 0.55
C LEU A 16 0.46 2.32 1.51
N GLY A 17 1.09 1.29 2.06
CA GLY A 17 0.49 0.33 2.94
C GLY A 17 0.67 0.69 4.42
N LEU A 18 -0.36 0.37 5.21
CA LEU A 18 -0.23 0.20 6.65
C LEU A 18 -0.20 -1.30 6.90
N ASN A 19 0.97 -1.84 7.18
CA ASN A 19 1.12 -3.25 7.52
C ASN A 19 1.35 -3.39 9.04
N PRO A 20 0.28 -3.44 9.86
CA PRO A 20 0.38 -3.86 11.25
C PRO A 20 0.82 -5.33 11.30
N GLY A 21 2.13 -5.53 11.36
CA GLY A 21 2.77 -6.83 11.44
C GLY A 21 3.45 -7.05 12.78
N VAL A 22 3.23 -8.21 13.39
CA VAL A 22 4.15 -8.73 14.40
C VAL A 22 5.36 -9.27 13.63
N ALA A 23 6.57 -8.94 14.08
CA ALA A 23 7.76 -9.56 13.53
C ALA A 23 7.74 -11.07 13.84
N HIS A 24 7.80 -11.89 12.80
CA HIS A 24 7.86 -13.34 12.95
C HIS A 24 9.31 -13.78 12.80
N HIS A 25 9.98 -14.04 13.93
CA HIS A 25 11.40 -14.32 13.96
C HIS A 25 11.77 -15.56 13.12
N GLU A 26 10.86 -16.54 13.02
CA GLU A 26 11.03 -17.74 12.21
C GLU A 26 11.08 -17.45 10.71
N LEU A 27 10.46 -16.34 10.27
CA LEU A 27 10.50 -15.87 8.89
C LEU A 27 11.63 -14.86 8.68
N GLN A 28 11.68 -13.82 9.52
CA GLN A 28 12.45 -12.58 9.31
C GLN A 28 13.74 -12.49 10.15
N GLY A 29 13.93 -13.37 11.14
CA GLY A 29 15.09 -13.34 12.02
C GLY A 29 16.40 -13.66 11.28
N PRO A 30 17.56 -13.53 11.95
CA PRO A 30 18.87 -13.77 11.33
C PRO A 30 18.99 -15.17 10.68
N GLU A 31 18.33 -16.18 11.25
CA GLU A 31 18.27 -17.55 10.71
C GLU A 31 16.89 -17.93 10.16
N GLY A 32 16.02 -16.93 10.03
CA GLY A 32 14.66 -17.08 9.51
C GLY A 32 14.64 -17.59 8.07
N GLU A 33 13.51 -18.18 7.67
CA GLU A 33 13.35 -18.79 6.35
C GLU A 33 13.61 -17.79 5.22
N TRP A 34 13.11 -16.56 5.32
CA TRP A 34 13.35 -15.53 4.31
C TRP A 34 14.80 -15.04 4.29
N THR A 35 15.46 -14.96 5.45
CA THR A 35 16.87 -14.61 5.52
C THR A 35 17.75 -15.67 4.83
N ARG A 36 17.43 -16.96 5.02
CA ARG A 36 18.11 -18.06 4.31
C ARG A 36 17.89 -17.99 2.80
N VAL A 37 16.67 -17.66 2.35
CA VAL A 37 16.38 -17.45 0.93
C VAL A 37 17.19 -16.28 0.36
N ILE A 38 17.28 -15.14 1.08
CA ILE A 38 18.10 -13.99 0.66
C ILE A 38 19.58 -14.40 0.53
N ARG A 39 20.13 -15.15 1.50
CA ARG A 39 21.51 -15.65 1.43
C ARG A 39 21.74 -16.56 0.20
N ARG A 40 20.74 -17.36 -0.18
CA ARG A 40 20.81 -18.26 -1.33
C ARG A 40 20.68 -17.55 -2.68
N LEU A 41 19.79 -16.57 -2.79
CA LEU A 41 19.37 -16.01 -4.08
C LEU A 41 19.75 -14.54 -4.30
N SER A 42 20.24 -13.84 -3.27
CA SER A 42 20.34 -12.37 -3.14
C SER A 42 19.00 -11.66 -2.85
N TYR A 43 19.07 -10.41 -2.37
CA TYR A 43 17.91 -9.63 -1.93
C TYR A 43 16.89 -9.36 -3.06
N SER A 44 17.37 -9.10 -4.28
CA SER A 44 16.51 -8.75 -5.42
C SER A 44 15.84 -9.97 -6.04
N ARG A 45 16.57 -11.09 -6.21
CA ARG A 45 16.01 -12.31 -6.81
C ARG A 45 15.16 -13.14 -5.86
N SER A 46 15.36 -13.01 -4.55
CA SER A 46 14.57 -13.70 -3.53
C SER A 46 13.14 -13.18 -3.38
N LEU A 47 12.78 -12.08 -4.06
CA LEU A 47 11.54 -11.33 -3.82
C LEU A 47 10.28 -12.22 -3.79
N GLN A 48 10.14 -13.15 -4.74
CA GLN A 48 9.00 -14.06 -4.84
C GLN A 48 8.94 -15.07 -3.67
N GLU A 49 10.09 -15.45 -3.14
CA GLU A 49 10.24 -16.46 -2.08
C GLU A 49 10.25 -15.85 -0.67
N ARG A 50 10.47 -14.53 -0.55
CA ARG A 50 10.52 -13.81 0.73
C ARG A 50 9.36 -12.85 0.98
N THR A 51 8.26 -13.02 0.27
CA THR A 51 7.04 -12.23 0.42
C THR A 51 5.94 -13.05 1.11
N PRO A 52 5.00 -12.44 1.85
CA PRO A 52 3.80 -13.13 2.34
C PRO A 52 2.84 -13.61 1.24
N PHE A 53 2.95 -13.09 0.01
CA PHE A 53 1.98 -13.39 -1.06
C PHE A 53 2.09 -14.86 -1.51
N GLN A 54 1.04 -15.65 -1.25
CA GLN A 54 0.93 -17.07 -1.61
C GLN A 54 2.11 -17.95 -1.16
N ASN A 55 2.83 -17.55 -0.11
CA ASN A 55 4.09 -18.16 0.28
C ASN A 55 3.89 -19.33 1.28
N PRO A 56 4.48 -20.51 1.03
CA PRO A 56 4.34 -21.66 1.92
C PRO A 56 4.86 -21.43 3.34
N ALA A 57 5.99 -20.73 3.50
CA ALA A 57 6.55 -20.38 4.81
C ALA A 57 5.55 -19.53 5.60
N TRP A 58 4.98 -18.51 4.95
CA TRP A 58 3.93 -17.69 5.56
C TRP A 58 2.73 -18.54 6.01
N ARG A 59 2.20 -19.41 5.14
CA ARG A 59 1.06 -20.27 5.51
C ARG A 59 1.39 -21.20 6.67
N LYS A 60 2.61 -21.73 6.73
CA LYS A 60 3.07 -22.60 7.83
C LYS A 60 2.95 -21.90 9.20
N TYR A 61 3.35 -20.63 9.30
CA TYR A 61 3.33 -19.89 10.57
C TYR A 61 2.00 -19.19 10.86
N HIS A 62 1.21 -18.87 9.83
CA HIS A 62 -0.04 -18.11 9.99
C HIS A 62 -1.33 -18.91 9.74
N GLY A 63 -1.22 -20.15 9.25
CA GLY A 63 -2.32 -21.05 8.88
C GLY A 63 -3.11 -20.64 7.63
N LYS A 64 -2.79 -19.49 7.01
CA LYS A 64 -3.52 -18.93 5.87
C LYS A 64 -2.66 -17.95 5.07
N ASP A 65 -3.08 -17.65 3.85
CA ASP A 65 -2.45 -16.61 3.03
C ASP A 65 -2.59 -15.22 3.64
N SER A 66 -1.64 -14.34 3.32
CA SER A 66 -1.71 -12.92 3.69
C SER A 66 -2.86 -12.24 2.96
N ARG A 67 -3.95 -11.96 3.69
CA ARG A 67 -5.12 -11.24 3.14
C ARG A 67 -4.76 -9.89 2.55
N TYR A 68 -3.81 -9.17 3.16
CA TYR A 68 -3.33 -7.89 2.65
C TYR A 68 -2.74 -8.03 1.25
N TRP A 69 -1.72 -8.88 1.11
CA TRP A 69 -1.04 -9.07 -0.17
C TRP A 69 -1.95 -9.68 -1.24
N VAL A 70 -2.82 -10.62 -0.86
CA VAL A 70 -3.82 -11.18 -1.79
C VAL A 70 -4.75 -10.10 -2.32
N ASN A 71 -5.25 -9.23 -1.45
CA ASN A 71 -6.14 -8.15 -1.88
C ASN A 71 -5.39 -7.08 -2.68
N LEU A 72 -4.13 -6.80 -2.34
CA LEU A 72 -3.28 -5.86 -3.06
C LEU A 72 -2.99 -6.30 -4.50
N VAL A 73 -2.58 -7.55 -4.71
CA VAL A 73 -2.36 -8.08 -6.07
C VAL A 73 -3.68 -8.15 -6.84
N ARG A 74 -4.79 -8.52 -6.20
CA ARG A 74 -6.12 -8.49 -6.85
C ARG A 74 -6.54 -7.07 -7.25
N PHE A 75 -6.27 -6.10 -6.39
CA PHE A 75 -6.51 -4.69 -6.70
C PHE A 75 -5.65 -4.26 -7.89
N ALA A 76 -4.36 -4.58 -7.89
CA ALA A 76 -3.46 -4.25 -8.99
C ALA A 76 -3.96 -4.82 -10.33
N LYS A 77 -4.36 -6.10 -10.37
CA LYS A 77 -4.95 -6.71 -11.57
C LYS A 77 -6.18 -5.96 -12.08
N ARG A 78 -7.11 -5.61 -11.17
CA ARG A 78 -8.31 -4.86 -11.54
C ARG A 78 -8.00 -3.44 -11.98
N TRP A 79 -7.09 -2.75 -11.28
CA TRP A 79 -6.70 -1.37 -11.54
C TRP A 79 -5.95 -1.22 -12.86
N LEU A 80 -5.03 -2.15 -13.15
CA LEU A 80 -4.25 -2.15 -14.39
C LEU A 80 -4.99 -2.81 -15.55
N GLY A 81 -6.07 -3.55 -15.28
CA GLY A 81 -6.88 -4.23 -16.31
C GLY A 81 -6.19 -5.45 -16.93
N ASP A 82 -5.17 -6.01 -16.29
CA ASP A 82 -4.34 -7.08 -16.87
C ASP A 82 -3.81 -8.09 -15.83
N GLN A 83 -2.84 -8.93 -16.24
CA GLN A 83 -2.22 -9.95 -15.40
C GLN A 83 -1.10 -9.42 -14.49
N ALA A 84 -1.32 -8.29 -13.82
CA ALA A 84 -0.39 -7.75 -12.83
C ALA A 84 -0.04 -8.77 -11.72
N GLY A 85 1.23 -8.84 -11.37
CA GLY A 85 1.79 -9.68 -10.32
C GLY A 85 2.44 -8.87 -9.20
N LEU A 86 3.17 -9.56 -8.33
CA LEU A 86 3.83 -8.96 -7.18
C LEU A 86 4.84 -7.87 -7.59
N THR A 87 5.59 -8.09 -8.67
CA THR A 87 6.65 -7.19 -9.14
C THR A 87 6.13 -5.91 -9.79
N ASP A 88 4.84 -5.86 -10.10
CA ASP A 88 4.18 -4.67 -10.67
C ASP A 88 3.80 -3.64 -9.59
N VAL A 89 3.85 -4.03 -8.30
CA VAL A 89 3.31 -3.23 -7.19
C VAL A 89 4.38 -2.77 -6.21
N LEU A 90 4.80 -1.51 -6.32
CA LEU A 90 5.63 -0.87 -5.32
C LEU A 90 4.80 -0.47 -4.09
N ASN A 91 4.60 -1.42 -3.19
CA ASN A 91 4.16 -1.20 -1.81
C ASN A 91 5.29 -0.55 -0.94
N PHE A 92 5.09 0.69 -0.49
CA PHE A 92 5.82 1.35 0.60
C PHE A 92 5.04 1.16 1.91
N GLU A 93 5.70 0.71 2.96
CA GLU A 93 5.05 0.57 4.27
C GLU A 93 5.44 1.73 5.17
N MET A 94 4.46 2.46 5.71
CA MET A 94 4.73 3.61 6.60
C MET A 94 5.40 3.17 7.90
N PHE A 95 4.97 2.01 8.42
CA PHE A 95 5.45 1.43 9.66
C PHE A 95 5.71 -0.06 9.44
N PRO A 96 6.84 -0.42 8.81
CA PRO A 96 7.15 -1.81 8.49
C PRO A 96 7.25 -2.69 9.74
N PHE A 97 7.41 -2.08 10.92
CA PHE A 97 7.41 -2.74 12.22
C PHE A 97 6.63 -1.90 13.23
N HIS A 98 5.41 -2.33 13.57
CA HIS A 98 4.74 -1.80 14.76
C HIS A 98 3.98 -2.90 15.48
N SER A 99 4.11 -2.89 16.80
CA SER A 99 3.41 -3.85 17.66
C SER A 99 1.90 -3.67 17.53
N LYS A 100 1.15 -4.77 17.50
CA LYS A 100 -0.31 -4.74 17.67
C LYS A 100 -0.76 -4.10 18.98
N ASN A 101 0.16 -3.99 19.95
CA ASN A 101 -0.08 -3.34 21.24
C ASN A 101 0.19 -1.84 21.19
N LEU A 102 0.71 -1.30 20.09
CA LEU A 102 0.91 0.12 19.94
C LEU A 102 -0.45 0.78 19.67
N LYS A 103 -1.02 1.38 20.71
CA LYS A 103 -2.33 2.06 20.66
C LYS A 103 -2.22 3.55 20.35
N HIS A 104 -1.01 4.10 20.39
CA HIS A 104 -0.75 5.51 20.16
C HIS A 104 -0.43 5.77 18.69
N ALA A 105 -0.89 6.92 18.18
CA ALA A 105 -0.55 7.35 16.84
C ALA A 105 0.97 7.51 16.71
N ILE A 106 1.57 6.84 15.73
CA ILE A 106 2.96 7.11 15.36
C ILE A 106 2.96 8.38 14.50
N THR A 107 3.69 9.39 14.96
CA THR A 107 3.86 10.64 14.22
C THR A 107 5.32 10.71 13.77
N PRO A 108 5.68 10.12 12.60
CA PRO A 108 7.03 10.21 12.10
C PRO A 108 7.41 11.69 11.84
N PRO A 109 8.68 12.08 12.03
CA PRO A 109 9.16 13.40 11.66
C PRO A 109 8.89 13.70 10.19
N SER A 110 8.48 14.93 9.88
CA SER A 110 8.04 15.33 8.54
C SER A 110 9.16 15.31 7.51
N ASP A 111 10.37 15.68 7.92
CA ASP A 111 11.60 15.62 7.13
C ASP A 111 11.94 14.18 6.71
N ILE A 112 11.74 13.20 7.59
CA ILE A 112 11.95 11.78 7.28
C ILE A 112 10.94 11.30 6.25
N ILE A 113 9.66 11.65 6.40
CA ILE A 113 8.64 11.26 5.40
C ILE A 113 8.88 11.96 4.07
N GLU A 114 9.26 13.24 4.08
CA GLU A 114 9.61 13.95 2.86
C GLU A 114 10.79 13.30 2.14
N ALA A 115 11.88 13.00 2.85
CA ALA A 115 13.10 12.46 2.26
C ALA A 115 12.96 11.01 1.76
N PHE A 116 12.27 10.16 2.52
CA PHE A 116 12.25 8.71 2.24
C PHE A 116 10.94 8.20 1.63
N VAL A 117 9.89 9.03 1.59
CA VAL A 117 8.59 8.66 0.99
C VAL A 117 8.24 9.64 -0.11
N TRP A 118 8.01 10.92 0.18
CA TRP A 118 7.49 11.85 -0.82
C TRP A 118 8.46 12.19 -1.93
N SER A 119 9.73 12.48 -1.62
CA SER A 119 10.75 12.80 -2.64
C SER A 119 10.93 11.65 -3.64
N PRO A 120 11.14 10.39 -3.21
CA PRO A 120 11.20 9.26 -4.15
C PRO A 120 9.93 9.07 -4.97
N LEU A 121 8.76 9.31 -4.39
CA LEU A 121 7.48 9.17 -5.09
C LEU A 121 7.26 10.25 -6.16
N LYS A 122 7.78 11.45 -5.96
CA LYS A 122 7.74 12.55 -6.94
C LYS A 122 8.54 12.22 -8.20
N GLU A 123 9.62 11.45 -8.06
CA GLU A 123 10.51 11.05 -9.17
C GLU A 123 9.94 9.92 -10.05
N MET A 124 8.98 9.13 -9.54
CA MET A 124 8.43 7.97 -10.27
C MET A 124 7.54 8.41 -11.44
N GLU A 125 7.39 7.57 -12.47
CA GLU A 125 6.52 7.93 -13.62
C GLU A 125 5.02 7.82 -13.31
N THR A 126 4.62 7.13 -12.24
CA THR A 126 3.19 6.94 -11.94
C THR A 126 2.51 8.23 -11.51
N ASP A 127 1.34 8.55 -12.09
CA ASP A 127 0.57 9.75 -11.75
C ASP A 127 -0.30 9.60 -10.51
N THR A 128 -0.58 8.36 -10.12
CA THR A 128 -1.50 8.04 -9.02
C THR A 128 -0.84 7.11 -8.02
N ILE A 129 -0.83 7.53 -6.75
CA ILE A 129 -0.30 6.79 -5.61
C ILE A 129 -1.47 6.44 -4.70
N PHE A 130 -1.66 5.16 -4.36
CA PHE A 130 -2.76 4.74 -3.50
C PHE A 130 -2.31 4.55 -2.05
N ALA A 131 -2.88 5.30 -1.12
CA ALA A 131 -2.70 5.09 0.31
C ALA A 131 -3.92 4.35 0.89
N PHE A 132 -3.72 3.14 1.43
CA PHE A 132 -4.83 2.38 2.02
C PHE A 132 -4.82 2.46 3.55
N GLY A 133 -5.96 2.83 4.10
CA GLY A 133 -6.20 2.96 5.54
C GLY A 133 -6.19 4.39 6.06
N ARG A 134 -6.88 4.60 7.18
CA ARG A 134 -7.22 5.93 7.70
C ARG A 134 -6.00 6.71 8.22
N ASP A 135 -4.95 6.04 8.65
CA ASP A 135 -3.78 6.73 9.24
C ASP A 135 -3.04 7.59 8.22
N TRP A 136 -3.18 7.31 6.93
CA TRP A 136 -2.66 8.17 5.87
C TRP A 136 -3.34 9.52 5.79
N VAL A 137 -4.56 9.66 6.30
CA VAL A 137 -5.30 10.94 6.28
C VAL A 137 -4.55 11.99 7.09
N SER A 138 -4.14 11.68 8.33
CA SER A 138 -3.43 12.65 9.18
C SER A 138 -2.05 12.99 8.61
N VAL A 139 -1.39 12.03 7.99
CA VAL A 139 -0.08 12.23 7.34
C VAL A 139 -0.22 13.13 6.12
N CYS A 140 -1.21 12.89 5.27
CA CYS A 140 -1.47 13.73 4.09
C CYS A 140 -1.97 15.12 4.49
N ASP A 141 -2.90 15.23 5.44
CA ASP A 141 -3.39 16.52 5.96
C ASP A 141 -2.23 17.39 6.49
N LYS A 142 -1.25 16.77 7.17
CA LYS A 142 -0.09 17.47 7.73
C LYS A 142 0.96 17.86 6.69
N LEU A 143 1.23 16.99 5.71
CA LEU A 143 2.38 17.12 4.81
C LEU A 143 2.02 17.62 3.41
N LEU A 144 0.83 17.28 2.92
CA LEU A 144 0.32 17.68 1.60
C LEU A 144 -0.74 18.78 1.69
N GLY A 145 -1.26 19.05 2.89
CA GLY A 145 -2.24 20.11 3.14
C GLY A 145 -3.66 19.70 2.80
N GLN A 146 -4.41 20.61 2.15
CA GLN A 146 -5.82 20.39 1.87
C GLN A 146 -6.03 19.39 0.71
N PRO A 147 -6.99 18.45 0.84
CA PRO A 147 -7.33 17.56 -0.25
C PRO A 147 -7.98 18.33 -1.42
N LEU A 148 -7.71 17.88 -2.64
CA LEU A 148 -8.39 18.33 -3.86
C LEU A 148 -9.88 17.96 -3.85
N ALA A 149 -10.20 16.77 -3.32
CA ALA A 149 -11.57 16.29 -3.20
C ALA A 149 -11.72 15.27 -2.07
N CYS A 150 -12.92 15.22 -1.51
CA CYS A 150 -13.34 14.29 -0.47
C CYS A 150 -14.62 13.58 -0.92
N PHE A 151 -14.67 12.26 -0.80
CA PHE A 151 -15.82 11.43 -1.17
C PHE A 151 -16.21 10.50 -0.01
N GLY A 152 -17.51 10.22 0.11
CA GLY A 152 -18.10 9.35 1.12
C GLY A 152 -18.91 10.13 2.15
N ARG A 153 -18.83 9.72 3.43
CA ARG A 153 -19.64 10.30 4.51
C ARG A 153 -19.44 11.81 4.61
N ASN A 154 -20.55 12.57 4.54
CA ASN A 154 -20.59 14.03 4.64
C ASN A 154 -19.72 14.76 3.60
N ALA A 155 -19.49 14.15 2.43
CA ALA A 155 -18.71 14.71 1.34
C ALA A 155 -19.36 14.40 -0.01
N LEU A 156 -18.60 14.45 -1.12
CA LEU A 156 -19.12 14.08 -2.43
C LEU A 156 -19.57 12.62 -2.46
N PHE A 157 -20.57 12.31 -3.28
CA PHE A 157 -21.14 10.98 -3.35
C PHE A 157 -20.09 9.95 -3.81
N LEU A 158 -20.02 8.86 -3.04
CA LEU A 158 -19.21 7.68 -3.33
C LEU A 158 -20.17 6.49 -3.33
N GLY A 159 -20.19 5.74 -4.44
CA GLY A 159 -21.15 4.68 -4.72
C GLY A 159 -21.59 3.85 -3.51
N ASP A 160 -22.89 3.59 -3.43
CA ASP A 160 -23.62 3.19 -2.21
C ASP A 160 -23.33 1.76 -1.70
N GLU A 161 -22.39 1.04 -2.32
CA GLU A 161 -22.12 -0.39 -2.04
C GLU A 161 -21.45 -0.64 -0.66
N THR A 162 -21.08 0.41 0.07
CA THR A 162 -20.37 0.29 1.36
C THR A 162 -21.17 0.82 2.54
N ASN A 163 -22.45 1.12 2.35
CA ASN A 163 -23.34 1.71 3.36
C ASN A 163 -22.71 2.96 4.02
N GLY A 164 -22.06 3.81 3.21
CA GLY A 164 -21.38 5.01 3.67
C GLY A 164 -20.12 4.81 4.53
N ASN A 165 -19.58 3.58 4.63
CA ASN A 165 -18.37 3.29 5.41
C ASN A 165 -17.07 3.49 4.63
N TRP A 166 -17.14 3.60 3.31
CA TRP A 166 -15.99 3.88 2.47
C TRP A 166 -15.82 5.37 2.27
N GLN A 167 -14.58 5.81 2.36
CA GLN A 167 -14.19 7.20 2.18
C GLN A 167 -12.94 7.25 1.31
N VAL A 168 -12.88 8.28 0.48
CA VAL A 168 -11.74 8.57 -0.38
C VAL A 168 -11.38 10.05 -0.25
N ARG A 169 -10.10 10.34 -0.11
CA ARG A 169 -9.55 11.70 -0.21
C ARG A 169 -8.44 11.72 -1.24
N ILE A 170 -8.40 12.77 -2.04
CA ILE A 170 -7.38 12.96 -3.06
C ILE A 170 -6.56 14.17 -2.68
N TYR A 171 -5.24 14.01 -2.54
CA TYR A 171 -4.30 15.07 -2.20
C TYR A 171 -3.40 15.37 -3.41
N PRO A 172 -2.99 16.63 -3.61
CA PRO A 172 -2.00 16.97 -4.60
C PRO A 172 -0.60 16.53 -4.12
N LEU A 173 0.21 16.01 -5.05
CA LEU A 173 1.64 15.80 -4.87
C LEU A 173 2.34 16.27 -6.15
N GLU A 174 2.59 17.57 -6.24
CA GLU A 174 3.05 18.23 -7.48
C GLU A 174 2.12 17.92 -8.67
N HIS A 175 2.63 17.24 -9.70
CA HIS A 175 1.86 16.80 -10.87
C HIS A 175 1.14 15.45 -10.67
N LYS A 176 1.27 14.85 -9.47
CA LYS A 176 0.72 13.55 -9.10
C LYS A 176 -0.43 13.71 -8.10
N ARG A 177 -1.11 12.59 -7.86
CA ARG A 177 -2.21 12.51 -6.89
C ARG A 177 -1.99 11.38 -5.90
N VAL A 178 -2.19 11.69 -4.62
CA VAL A 178 -2.22 10.68 -3.54
C VAL A 178 -3.68 10.40 -3.19
N VAL A 179 -4.10 9.16 -3.41
CA VAL A 179 -5.47 8.69 -3.22
C VAL A 179 -5.55 7.91 -1.92
N VAL A 180 -6.02 8.54 -0.87
CA VAL A 180 -6.23 7.92 0.43
C VAL A 180 -7.60 7.27 0.45
N SER A 181 -7.67 5.95 0.58
CA SER A 181 -8.92 5.18 0.61
C SER A 181 -8.99 4.30 1.85
N TRP A 182 -10.10 4.36 2.59
CA TRP A 182 -10.28 3.55 3.80
C TRP A 182 -11.73 3.17 4.07
N GLN A 183 -11.88 2.08 4.82
CA GLN A 183 -13.16 1.62 5.35
C GLN A 183 -13.00 1.36 6.87
N ASN A 184 -14.09 1.46 7.62
CA ASN A 184 -14.05 1.18 9.05
C ASN A 184 -13.52 -0.25 9.32
N GLY A 185 -12.46 -0.35 10.13
CA GLY A 185 -11.84 -1.63 10.50
C GLY A 185 -11.01 -2.30 9.40
N TYR A 186 -10.74 -1.64 8.27
CA TYR A 186 -9.97 -2.20 7.16
C TYR A 186 -8.97 -1.20 6.56
N ALA A 187 -7.69 -1.58 6.55
CA ALA A 187 -6.57 -0.77 6.05
C ALA A 187 -6.00 -1.27 4.71
N GLY A 188 -6.75 -2.10 3.98
CA GLY A 188 -6.32 -2.63 2.69
C GLY A 188 -7.12 -2.07 1.49
N PRO A 189 -6.73 -2.44 0.27
CA PRO A 189 -7.40 -2.00 -0.94
C PRO A 189 -8.83 -2.51 -1.07
N PRO A 190 -9.73 -1.75 -1.70
CA PRO A 190 -11.11 -2.18 -1.92
C PRO A 190 -11.17 -3.44 -2.79
N SER A 191 -12.08 -4.34 -2.45
CA SER A 191 -12.21 -5.65 -3.09
C SER A 191 -13.05 -5.64 -4.37
N ARG A 192 -13.97 -4.68 -4.55
CA ARG A 192 -14.93 -4.64 -5.67
C ARG A 192 -15.04 -3.27 -6.35
N ASN A 193 -14.74 -2.17 -5.65
CA ASN A 193 -15.13 -0.83 -6.08
C ASN A 193 -14.02 -0.09 -6.86
N VAL A 194 -13.33 -0.81 -7.76
CA VAL A 194 -12.22 -0.23 -8.53
C VAL A 194 -12.73 0.75 -9.60
N GLU A 195 -13.85 0.46 -10.26
CA GLU A 195 -14.44 1.38 -11.24
C GLU A 195 -14.89 2.69 -10.59
N GLU A 196 -15.45 2.60 -9.38
CA GLU A 196 -15.84 3.78 -8.62
C GLU A 196 -14.62 4.63 -8.22
N LEU A 197 -13.47 4.01 -7.91
CA LEU A 197 -12.22 4.74 -7.73
C LEU A 197 -11.76 5.44 -9.02
N ARG A 198 -11.92 4.81 -10.18
CA ARG A 198 -11.59 5.45 -11.46
C ARG A 198 -12.49 6.66 -11.70
N ARG A 199 -13.80 6.52 -11.46
CA ARG A 199 -14.79 7.60 -11.60
C ARG A 199 -14.37 8.83 -10.80
N VAL A 200 -14.13 8.68 -9.49
CA VAL A 200 -13.75 9.81 -8.64
C VAL A 200 -12.42 10.46 -9.04
N LEU A 201 -11.47 9.68 -9.58
CA LEU A 201 -10.21 10.21 -10.08
C LEU A 201 -10.35 10.98 -11.40
N HIS A 202 -11.29 10.59 -12.26
CA HIS A 202 -11.62 11.35 -13.46
C HIS A 202 -12.34 12.66 -13.13
N GLU A 203 -13.19 12.68 -12.09
CA GLU A 203 -13.91 13.89 -11.66
C GLU A 203 -13.01 14.92 -10.94
N THR A 204 -11.82 14.49 -10.51
CA THR A 204 -10.83 15.33 -9.82
C THR A 204 -9.59 15.56 -10.69
N ALA A 205 -9.74 15.51 -12.01
CA ALA A 205 -8.70 15.77 -13.00
C ALA A 205 -8.78 17.20 -13.55
#